data_AF-A0A2K3MCA7-F1
#
_entry.id   AF-A0A2K3MCA7-F1
#
_cell.length_a   1.000
_cell.length_b   1.000
_cell.length_c   1.000
_cell.angle_alpha   90.00
_cell.angle_beta   90.00
_cell.angle_gamma   90.00
#
_symmetry.space_group_name_H-M   'P 1'
#
loop_
_entity.id
_entity.type
_entity.pdbx_description
1 polymer ?
#
loop_
_entity_poly.entity_id
_entity_poly.type
_entity_poly.pdbx_seq_one_letter_code
_entity_poly.pdbx_strand_id
1 'polypeptide(L)'
;RLASDFLSNYIFLAVGRVGSSTDLIDQRVEYVQESDKRSHLMDLLHAQRANGVQGKQALTLVFVETKKGADALEHWLCLNNFPATTIHGDRTQQVTLPG
;
A
#
# COMPACT_ATOMS: atom_id res chain seq x y z
N ARG A 1 15.92 -34.38 4.90
CA ARG A 1 16.70 -35.43 5.59
C ARG A 1 18.06 -35.52 4.91
N LEU A 2 19.02 -34.73 5.39
CA LEU A 2 20.42 -34.68 4.92
C LEU A 2 21.32 -34.15 6.04
N ALA A 3 20.84 -33.17 6.83
CA ALA A 3 21.59 -32.59 7.95
C ALA A 3 21.67 -33.47 9.22
N SER A 4 20.80 -34.47 9.37
CA SER A 4 20.75 -35.37 10.53
C SER A 4 21.96 -36.31 10.63
N ASP A 5 22.61 -36.58 9.49
CA ASP A 5 23.64 -37.61 9.40
C ASP A 5 25.05 -37.04 9.69
N PHE A 6 25.14 -35.71 9.89
CA PHE A 6 26.41 -34.98 10.06
C PHE A 6 26.49 -34.13 11.35
N LEU A 7 25.45 -34.10 12.19
CA LEU A 7 25.42 -33.22 13.37
C LEU A 7 25.28 -34.01 14.68
N SER A 8 26.21 -33.79 15.61
CA SER A 8 26.17 -34.27 17.00
C SER A 8 26.03 -33.07 17.94
N ASN A 9 25.07 -33.12 18.88
CA ASN A 9 24.78 -32.05 19.88
C ASN A 9 24.53 -30.65 19.29
N TYR A 10 23.82 -30.54 18.17
CA TYR A 10 23.48 -29.22 17.61
C TYR A 10 22.27 -28.60 18.31
N ILE A 11 22.31 -27.28 18.50
CA ILE A 11 21.16 -26.47 18.91
C ILE A 11 20.40 -26.11 17.64
N PHE A 12 19.14 -26.55 17.53
CA PHE A 12 18.24 -26.14 16.47
C PHE A 12 17.59 -24.81 16.85
N LEU A 13 17.98 -23.72 16.18
CA LEU A 13 17.33 -22.42 16.31
C LEU A 13 16.50 -22.15 15.05
N ALA A 14 15.18 -22.39 15.13
CA ALA A 14 14.25 -21.95 14.10
C ALA A 14 13.80 -20.52 14.39
N VAL A 15 14.10 -19.60 13.48
CA VAL A 15 13.37 -18.33 13.42
C VAL A 15 12.02 -18.65 12.79
N GLY A 16 10.98 -18.82 13.61
CA GLY A 16 9.61 -18.84 13.11
C GLY A 16 9.35 -17.53 12.37
N ARG A 17 8.80 -17.59 11.15
CA ARG A 17 8.22 -16.42 10.52
C ARG A 17 7.16 -15.89 11.49
N VAL A 18 7.36 -14.70 12.05
CA VAL A 18 6.33 -14.04 12.85
C VAL A 18 5.06 -14.02 11.99
N GLY A 19 3.94 -14.46 12.58
CA GLY A 19 2.68 -14.70 11.90
C GLY A 19 2.32 -13.59 10.91
N SER A 20 1.76 -13.99 9.78
CA SER A 20 1.33 -13.08 8.72
C SER A 20 0.49 -11.96 9.32
N SER A 21 0.84 -10.69 9.09
CA SER A 21 0.06 -9.54 9.57
C SER A 21 -1.40 -9.54 9.09
N THR A 22 -1.76 -10.48 8.19
CA THR A 22 -3.10 -10.69 7.65
C THR A 22 -4.18 -10.82 8.72
N ASP A 23 -3.88 -11.39 9.89
CA ASP A 23 -4.90 -11.59 10.94
C ASP A 23 -5.36 -10.28 11.60
N LEU A 24 -4.55 -9.21 11.47
CA LEU A 24 -4.84 -7.87 11.96
C LEU A 24 -5.20 -6.88 10.83
N ILE A 25 -5.25 -7.36 9.57
CA ILE A 25 -5.55 -6.53 8.39
C ILE A 25 -6.88 -6.98 7.80
N ASP A 26 -7.89 -6.13 7.90
CA ASP A 26 -9.15 -6.31 7.18
C ASP A 26 -8.90 -6.22 5.66
N GLN A 27 -9.11 -7.33 4.96
CA GLN A 27 -8.95 -7.43 3.51
C GLN A 27 -10.33 -7.55 2.86
N ARG A 28 -10.60 -6.68 1.88
CA ARG A 28 -11.84 -6.68 1.10
C ARG A 28 -11.52 -6.76 -0.38
N VAL A 29 -12.32 -7.55 -1.11
CA VAL A 29 -12.23 -7.68 -2.57
C VAL A 29 -13.57 -7.29 -3.15
N GLU A 30 -13.58 -6.26 -3.99
CA GLU A 30 -14.78 -5.72 -4.61
C GLU A 30 -14.70 -5.89 -6.12
N TYR A 31 -15.79 -6.38 -6.73
CA TYR A 31 -15.88 -6.47 -8.18
C TYR A 31 -16.35 -5.12 -8.74
N VAL A 32 -15.48 -4.44 -9.48
CA VAL A 32 -15.72 -3.12 -10.05
C VAL A 32 -15.31 -3.14 -11.52
N GLN A 33 -16.17 -2.61 -12.39
CA GLN A 33 -15.83 -2.46 -13.80
C GLN A 33 -14.66 -1.49 -13.96
N GLU A 34 -13.81 -1.71 -14.97
CA GLU A 34 -12.62 -0.89 -15.19
C GLU A 34 -12.93 0.62 -15.30
N SER A 35 -14.05 0.96 -15.96
CA SER A 35 -14.53 2.35 -16.09
C SER A 35 -14.84 3.02 -14.75
N ASP A 36 -15.22 2.23 -13.75
CA ASP A 36 -15.78 2.71 -12.50
C ASP A 36 -14.75 2.68 -11.37
N LYS A 37 -13.56 2.10 -11.59
CA LYS A 37 -12.52 1.99 -10.56
C LYS A 37 -12.08 3.36 -10.01
N ARG A 38 -12.06 4.40 -10.85
CA ARG A 38 -11.65 5.75 -10.42
C ARG A 38 -12.68 6.42 -9.51
N SER A 39 -13.96 6.37 -9.89
CA SER A 39 -15.04 6.90 -9.04
C SER A 39 -15.13 6.10 -7.74
N HIS A 40 -15.04 4.77 -7.82
CA HIS A 40 -15.04 3.92 -6.65
C HIS A 40 -13.87 4.23 -5.68
N LEU A 41 -12.66 4.45 -6.19
CA LEU A 41 -11.53 4.90 -5.37
C LEU A 41 -11.81 6.24 -4.67
N MET A 42 -12.44 7.21 -5.36
CA MET A 42 -12.80 8.48 -4.74
C MET A 42 -13.80 8.31 -3.59
N ASP A 43 -14.78 7.43 -3.76
CA ASP A 43 -15.76 7.15 -2.70
C ASP A 43 -15.06 6.59 -1.46
N LEU A 44 -14.10 5.68 -1.64
CA LEU A 44 -13.28 5.14 -0.56
C LEU A 44 -12.43 6.23 0.13
N LEU A 45 -11.79 7.11 -0.64
CA LEU A 45 -10.97 8.20 -0.11
C LEU A 45 -11.80 9.24 0.66
N HIS A 46 -12.99 9.58 0.17
CA HIS A 46 -13.94 10.45 0.86
C HIS A 46 -14.42 9.82 2.18
N ALA A 47 -14.79 8.54 2.15
CA ALA A 47 -15.21 7.81 3.34
C ALA A 47 -14.08 7.76 4.39
N GLN A 48 -12.83 7.54 3.97
CA GLN A 48 -11.68 7.59 4.88
C GLN A 48 -11.47 8.98 5.49
N ARG A 49 -11.59 10.06 4.70
CA ARG A 49 -11.45 11.44 5.20
C ARG A 49 -12.52 11.77 6.24
N ALA A 50 -13.76 11.32 6.03
CA ALA A 50 -14.86 11.53 6.97
C ALA A 50 -14.70 10.74 8.29
N ASN A 51 -14.06 9.57 8.23
CA ASN A 51 -13.89 8.65 9.36
C ASN A 51 -12.53 8.78 10.07
N GLY A 52 -11.75 9.82 9.76
CA GLY A 52 -10.40 10.02 10.31
C GLY A 52 -10.38 10.09 11.84
N VAL A 53 -9.54 9.26 12.46
CA VAL A 53 -9.38 9.19 13.92
C VAL A 53 -8.58 10.41 14.40
N GLN A 54 -9.13 11.14 15.38
CA GLN A 54 -8.42 12.22 16.12
C GLN A 54 -7.92 13.39 15.24
N GLY A 55 -8.69 13.79 14.24
CA GLY A 55 -8.39 15.00 13.44
C GLY A 55 -7.17 14.87 12.52
N LYS A 56 -6.59 13.67 12.39
CA LYS A 56 -5.52 13.38 11.43
C LYS A 56 -6.09 12.71 10.20
N GLN A 57 -5.72 13.23 9.04
CA GLN A 57 -6.07 12.61 7.76
C GLN A 57 -5.34 11.27 7.64
N ALA A 58 -6.08 10.21 7.30
CA ALA A 58 -5.49 8.90 7.03
C ALA A 58 -4.55 8.99 5.81
N LEU A 59 -3.41 8.32 5.89
CA LEU A 59 -2.50 8.16 4.76
C LEU A 59 -2.92 6.93 3.97
N THR A 60 -3.12 7.08 2.66
CA THR A 60 -3.59 6.02 1.76
C THR A 60 -2.50 5.71 0.74
N LEU A 61 -2.15 4.43 0.60
CA LEU A 61 -1.25 3.95 -0.44
C LEU A 61 -2.07 3.20 -1.49
N VAL A 62 -2.02 3.66 -2.74
CA VAL A 62 -2.73 3.04 -3.87
C VAL A 62 -1.71 2.37 -4.78
N PHE A 63 -1.82 1.07 -4.95
CA PHE A 63 -1.00 0.31 -5.90
C PHE A 63 -1.67 0.29 -7.27
N VAL A 64 -0.87 0.50 -8.31
CA VAL A 64 -1.28 0.45 -9.71
C VAL A 64 -0.28 -0.38 -10.50
N GLU A 65 -0.73 -0.96 -11.61
CA GLU A 65 0.06 -1.93 -12.37
C GLU A 65 1.29 -1.31 -13.07
N THR A 66 1.20 -0.07 -13.53
CA THR A 66 2.24 0.55 -14.35
C THR A 66 2.65 1.93 -13.83
N LYS A 67 3.90 2.31 -14.10
CA LYS A 67 4.42 3.66 -13.77
C LYS A 67 3.55 4.77 -14.39
N LYS A 68 3.23 4.63 -15.68
CA LYS A 68 2.33 5.56 -16.39
C LYS A 68 0.93 5.62 -15.76
N GLY A 69 0.43 4.49 -15.27
CA GLY A 69 -0.83 4.42 -14.52
C GLY A 69 -0.76 5.21 -13.20
N ALA A 70 0.39 5.20 -12.53
CA ALA A 70 0.60 5.97 -11.30
C ALA A 70 0.54 7.46 -11.58
N ASP A 71 1.29 7.94 -12.59
CA ASP A 71 1.30 9.36 -12.96
C ASP A 71 -0.08 9.84 -13.41
N ALA A 72 -0.78 9.04 -14.22
CA ALA A 72 -2.14 9.36 -14.65
C ALA A 72 -3.13 9.42 -13.48
N LEU A 73 -2.99 8.54 -12.49
CA LEU A 73 -3.86 8.52 -11.31
C LEU A 73 -3.56 9.69 -10.37
N GLU A 74 -2.29 10.01 -10.11
CA GLU A 74 -1.89 11.16 -9.30
C GLU A 74 -2.41 12.47 -9.88
N HIS A 75 -2.23 12.68 -11.19
CA HIS A 75 -2.75 13.87 -11.85
C HIS A 75 -4.26 13.98 -11.70
N TRP A 76 -5.00 12.88 -11.89
CA TRP A 76 -6.45 12.86 -11.76
C TRP A 76 -6.91 13.12 -10.32
N LEU A 77 -6.24 12.56 -9.31
CA LEU A 77 -6.54 12.82 -7.90
C LEU A 77 -6.30 14.30 -7.55
N CYS A 78 -5.18 14.87 -8.01
CA CYS A 78 -4.85 16.28 -7.80
C CYS A 78 -5.89 17.22 -8.44
N LEU A 79 -6.37 16.91 -9.65
CA LEU A 79 -7.46 17.65 -10.29
C LEU A 79 -8.78 17.58 -9.51
N ASN A 80 -9.01 16.50 -8.78
CA ASN A 80 -10.18 16.30 -7.91
C ASN A 80 -9.92 16.67 -6.44
N ASN A 81 -8.96 17.57 -6.18
CA ASN A 81 -8.64 18.11 -4.86
C ASN A 81 -8.21 17.05 -3.81
N PHE A 82 -7.65 15.92 -4.26
CA PHE A 82 -6.91 14.99 -3.43
C PHE A 82 -5.41 15.12 -3.66
N PRO A 83 -4.66 15.72 -2.72
CA PRO A 83 -3.20 15.75 -2.79
C PRO A 83 -2.65 14.33 -2.86
N ALA A 84 -1.94 14.02 -3.92
CA ALA A 84 -1.35 12.72 -4.16
C ALA A 84 0.09 12.87 -4.69
N THR A 85 0.86 11.80 -4.60
CA THR A 85 2.24 11.75 -5.09
C THR A 85 2.53 10.32 -5.54
N THR A 86 3.38 10.13 -6.55
CA THR A 86 3.75 8.81 -7.08
C THR A 86 5.13 8.35 -6.62
N ILE A 87 5.32 7.03 -6.56
CA ILE A 87 6.61 6.40 -6.25
C ILE A 87 6.91 5.39 -7.36
N HIS A 88 7.87 5.69 -8.24
CA HIS A 88 8.44 4.75 -9.20
C HIS A 88 9.84 5.21 -9.63
N GLY A 89 10.65 4.28 -10.14
CA GLY A 89 12.09 4.51 -10.39
C GLY A 89 12.43 5.57 -11.44
N ASP A 90 11.46 6.04 -12.22
CA ASP A 90 11.68 7.10 -13.23
C ASP A 90 11.38 8.50 -12.66
N ARG A 91 10.81 8.57 -11.45
CA ARG A 91 10.50 9.83 -10.79
C ARG A 91 11.70 10.28 -9.97
N THR A 92 12.20 11.47 -10.25
CA THR A 92 13.15 12.15 -9.36
C THR A 92 12.40 12.58 -8.11
N GLN A 93 12.72 11.97 -6.96
CA GLN A 93 12.23 12.45 -5.67
C GLN A 93 12.94 13.76 -5.34
N GLN A 94 12.38 14.89 -5.77
CA GLN A 94 12.75 16.17 -5.18
C GLN A 94 12.20 16.19 -3.75
N VAL A 95 13.11 16.24 -2.79
CA VAL A 95 12.76 16.48 -1.38
C VAL A 95 12.17 17.90 -1.30
N THR A 96 10.84 17.99 -1.26
CA THR A 96 10.18 19.25 -0.91
C THR A 96 10.40 19.46 0.58
N LEU A 97 11.38 20.29 0.95
CA LEU A 97 11.51 20.76 2.33
C LEU A 97 10.27 21.62 2.64
N PRO A 98 9.49 21.32 3.67
CA PRO A 98 8.46 22.24 4.13
C PRO A 98 9.15 23.47 4.72
N GLY A 99 8.84 24.64 4.14
CA GLY A 99 9.13 25.95 4.74
C GLY A 99 8.10 26.32 5.81
#